data_AF-A0A932LYP4-F1
#
_entry.id   AF-A0A932LYP4-F1
#
_cell.length_a   1.000
_cell.length_b   1.000
_cell.length_c   1.000
_cell.angle_alpha   90.00
_cell.angle_beta   90.00
_cell.angle_gamma   90.00
#
_symmetry.space_group_name_H-M   'P 1'
#
loop_
_entity.id
_entity.type
_entity.pdbx_description
1 polymer ?
#
loop_
_entity_poly.entity_id
_entity_poly.type
_entity_poly.pdbx_seq_one_letter_code
_entity_poly.pdbx_strand_id
1 'polypeptide(L)'
;MTSTLRDLLIQRAARLQSQAALSAPDWGTLSYAQLRNRVEGVALGLLSRELPAASFSSTGTAWDWAAELAAAASGLMWSPAGQAVPSDTFGGCRFNHEDGRGPYHAREQVVQAATLFSADLDHGEVMLRLRRLNRELGWDHTNRVDLPLARLGEAPMRAALWSALYAGAHAVLTEEAPSTAKRFFTRFQSVPQAWDPGPFQDFWDV
;
A
#
# COMPACT_ATOMS: atom_id res chain seq x y z
N MET A 1 -10.01 16.38 9.34
CA MET A 1 -10.49 15.04 8.98
C MET A 1 -9.59 14.51 7.89
N THR A 2 -9.24 13.23 7.88
CA THR A 2 -8.47 12.61 6.79
C THR A 2 -9.38 12.46 5.59
N SER A 3 -9.15 13.27 4.56
CA SER A 3 -9.98 13.35 3.35
C SER A 3 -9.40 12.60 2.16
N THR A 4 -8.09 12.32 2.20
CA THR A 4 -7.37 11.68 1.10
C THR A 4 -6.50 10.52 1.59
N LEU A 5 -6.10 9.64 0.67
CA LEU A 5 -5.14 8.56 0.94
C LEU A 5 -3.76 9.10 1.38
N ARG A 6 -3.35 10.26 0.86
CA ARG A 6 -2.14 10.99 1.31
C ARG A 6 -2.28 11.40 2.78
N ASP A 7 -3.40 12.03 3.14
CA ASP A 7 -3.66 12.45 4.52
C ASP A 7 -3.66 11.25 5.46
N LEU A 8 -4.22 10.11 5.02
CA LEU A 8 -4.23 8.87 5.79
C LEU A 8 -2.80 8.42 6.10
N LEU A 9 -1.93 8.34 5.10
CA LEU A 9 -0.53 7.95 5.29
C LEU A 9 0.19 8.91 6.26
N ILE A 10 0.02 10.22 6.08
CA ILE A 10 0.63 11.25 6.95
C ILE A 10 0.11 11.11 8.38
N GLN A 11 -1.20 10.97 8.56
CA GLN A 11 -1.83 10.85 9.88
C GLN A 11 -1.37 9.57 10.60
N ARG A 12 -1.26 8.44 9.88
CA ARG A 12 -0.79 7.17 10.45
C ARG A 12 0.69 7.27 10.86
N ALA A 13 1.53 7.82 10.00
CA ALA A 13 2.94 8.08 10.31
C ALA A 13 3.13 9.01 11.51
N ALA A 14 2.27 10.03 11.67
CA ALA A 14 2.36 10.95 12.80
C ALA A 14 1.88 10.32 14.12
N ARG A 15 0.82 9.50 14.09
CA ARG A 15 0.21 8.94 15.32
C ARG A 15 0.82 7.62 15.78
N LEU A 16 1.33 6.83 14.84
CA LEU A 16 1.82 5.47 15.07
C LEU A 16 3.29 5.34 14.66
N GLN A 17 4.06 6.43 14.76
CA GLN A 17 5.42 6.59 14.25
C GLN A 17 6.35 5.38 14.48
N SER A 18 6.35 4.82 15.69
CA SER A 18 7.19 3.69 16.09
C SER A 18 6.52 2.32 15.97
N GLN A 19 5.21 2.27 15.68
CA GLN A 19 4.48 1.01 15.54
C GLN A 19 4.82 0.36 14.20
N ALA A 20 4.84 -0.98 14.19
CA ALA A 20 5.08 -1.78 13.00
C ALA A 20 3.94 -1.57 12.00
N ALA A 21 4.29 -1.19 10.77
CA ALA A 21 3.34 -0.95 9.69
C ALA A 21 3.38 -2.07 8.64
N LEU A 22 4.59 -2.44 8.22
CA LEU A 22 4.80 -3.42 7.16
C LEU A 22 6.00 -4.30 7.48
N SER A 23 5.81 -5.61 7.50
CA SER A 23 6.91 -6.58 7.38
C SER A 23 6.92 -7.18 5.99
N ALA A 24 8.09 -7.29 5.36
CA ALA A 24 8.26 -7.97 4.09
C ALA A 24 9.64 -8.67 4.04
N PRO A 25 9.80 -9.75 3.26
CA PRO A 25 11.03 -10.57 3.24
C PRO A 25 12.31 -9.74 3.04
N ASP A 26 12.32 -8.85 2.05
CA ASP A 26 13.52 -8.08 1.69
C ASP A 26 13.73 -6.82 2.54
N TRP A 27 12.73 -6.38 3.29
CA TRP A 27 12.75 -5.09 3.99
C TRP A 27 12.80 -5.23 5.51
N GLY A 28 12.60 -6.44 6.04
CA GLY A 28 12.32 -6.64 7.45
C GLY A 28 11.03 -5.93 7.85
N THR A 29 10.98 -5.44 9.09
CA THR A 29 9.82 -4.70 9.61
C THR A 29 10.08 -3.19 9.57
N LEU A 30 9.21 -2.47 8.88
CA LEU A 30 9.17 -1.02 8.85
C LEU A 30 8.12 -0.50 9.82
N SER A 31 8.48 0.52 10.61
CA SER A 31 7.51 1.32 11.34
C SER A 31 6.71 2.22 10.40
N TYR A 32 5.60 2.81 10.87
CA TYR A 32 4.82 3.75 10.04
C TYR A 32 5.64 4.96 9.55
N ALA A 33 6.57 5.47 10.34
CA ALA A 33 7.44 6.54 9.87
C ALA A 33 8.46 6.06 8.83
N GLN A 34 9.03 4.86 9.01
CA GLN A 34 9.94 4.28 8.02
C GLN A 34 9.22 3.96 6.70
N LEU A 35 7.99 3.43 6.78
CA LEU A 35 7.14 3.19 5.62
C LEU A 35 6.83 4.50 4.88
N ARG A 36 6.41 5.55 5.59
CA ARG A 36 6.17 6.88 4.98
C ARG A 36 7.42 7.40 4.28
N ASN A 37 8.59 7.36 4.93
CA ASN A 37 9.83 7.84 4.33
C ASN A 37 10.18 7.07 3.04
N ARG A 38 9.92 5.75 3.02
CA ARG A 38 10.13 4.94 1.83
C ARG A 38 9.18 5.31 0.71
N VAL A 39 7.89 5.47 1.02
CA VAL A 39 6.87 5.90 0.06
C VAL A 39 7.21 7.28 -0.51
N GLU A 40 7.63 8.21 0.34
CA GLU A 40 8.05 9.54 -0.07
C GLU A 40 9.23 9.47 -1.05
N GLY A 41 10.26 8.68 -0.74
CA GLY A 41 11.39 8.47 -1.66
C GLY A 41 10.96 7.95 -3.04
N VAL A 42 9.99 7.03 -3.10
CA VAL A 42 9.42 6.54 -4.38
C VAL A 42 8.63 7.66 -5.07
N ALA A 43 7.81 8.41 -4.34
CA ALA A 43 7.02 9.52 -4.88
C ALA A 43 7.91 10.62 -5.49
N LEU A 44 9.03 10.95 -4.84
CA LEU A 44 10.01 11.89 -5.41
C LEU A 44 10.60 11.37 -6.72
N GLY A 45 10.93 10.07 -6.79
CA GLY A 45 11.41 9.46 -8.03
C GLY A 45 10.40 9.47 -9.16
N LEU A 46 9.12 9.19 -8.86
CA LEU A 46 8.02 9.28 -9.81
C LEU A 46 7.84 10.70 -10.35
N LEU A 47 7.95 11.70 -9.47
CA LEU A 47 7.72 13.10 -9.79
C LEU A 47 8.93 13.84 -10.37
N SER A 48 10.11 13.20 -10.40
CA SER A 48 11.32 13.74 -11.03
C SER A 48 11.30 13.70 -12.56
N ARG A 49 10.22 13.20 -13.17
CA ARG A 49 10.04 13.05 -14.62
C ARG A 49 8.62 13.43 -15.02
N GLU A 50 8.37 13.44 -16.33
CA GLU A 50 7.04 13.64 -16.87
C GLU A 50 6.09 12.54 -16.37
N LEU A 51 4.90 12.97 -15.92
CA LEU A 51 4.02 12.11 -15.15
C LEU A 51 3.18 11.23 -16.06
N PRO A 52 3.23 9.91 -15.89
CA PRO A 52 2.25 9.04 -16.55
C PRO A 52 0.85 9.34 -16.00
N ALA A 53 -0.15 9.37 -16.89
CA ALA A 53 -1.54 9.61 -16.51
C ALA A 53 -2.08 8.52 -15.55
N ALA A 54 -1.61 7.28 -15.72
CA ALA A 54 -1.88 6.18 -14.81
C ALA A 54 -0.66 5.26 -14.72
N SER A 55 -0.43 4.67 -13.54
CA SER A 55 0.73 3.81 -13.28
C SER A 55 0.35 2.47 -12.65
N PHE A 56 1.24 1.48 -12.78
CA PHE A 56 1.22 0.26 -11.99
C PHE A 56 2.62 -0.26 -11.69
N SER A 57 2.72 -1.23 -10.79
CA SER A 57 3.93 -1.99 -10.53
C SER A 57 3.60 -3.48 -10.39
N SER A 58 4.52 -4.32 -10.85
CA SER A 58 4.39 -5.79 -10.84
C SER A 58 5.75 -6.46 -10.62
N THR A 59 6.58 -5.86 -9.77
CA THR A 59 7.88 -6.39 -9.37
C THR A 59 7.75 -7.73 -8.63
N GLY A 60 6.57 -8.04 -8.07
CA GLY A 60 6.36 -9.22 -7.23
C GLY A 60 6.94 -9.06 -5.82
N THR A 61 7.27 -7.82 -5.44
CA THR A 61 7.91 -7.49 -4.15
C THR A 61 7.13 -6.41 -3.41
N ALA A 62 7.51 -6.11 -2.17
CA ALA A 62 6.94 -5.01 -1.40
C ALA A 62 7.05 -3.63 -2.09
N TRP A 63 7.92 -3.49 -3.11
CA TRP A 63 7.98 -2.29 -3.95
C TRP A 63 6.66 -2.00 -4.65
N ASP A 64 5.86 -3.01 -5.00
CA ASP A 64 4.57 -2.78 -5.67
C ASP A 64 3.59 -2.01 -4.77
N TRP A 65 3.59 -2.35 -3.48
CA TRP A 65 2.80 -1.63 -2.49
C TRP A 65 3.32 -0.21 -2.24
N ALA A 66 4.63 -0.03 -2.13
CA ALA A 66 5.20 1.31 -1.98
C ALA A 66 4.96 2.20 -3.21
N ALA A 67 4.96 1.63 -4.41
CA ALA A 67 4.64 2.31 -5.65
C ALA A 67 3.19 2.81 -5.67
N GLU A 68 2.25 1.97 -5.24
CA GLU A 68 0.84 2.34 -5.17
C GLU A 68 0.59 3.43 -4.12
N LEU A 69 1.18 3.29 -2.93
CA LEU A 69 1.13 4.34 -1.90
C LEU A 69 1.74 5.66 -2.40
N ALA A 70 2.83 5.59 -3.17
CA ALA A 70 3.49 6.76 -3.73
C ALA A 70 2.64 7.42 -4.82
N ALA A 71 1.98 6.63 -5.66
CA ALA A 71 1.02 7.11 -6.65
C ALA A 71 -0.14 7.84 -5.95
N ALA A 72 -0.75 7.21 -4.93
CA ALA A 72 -1.80 7.82 -4.12
C ALA A 72 -1.34 9.12 -3.46
N ALA A 73 -0.16 9.11 -2.83
CA ALA A 73 0.41 10.31 -2.20
C ALA A 73 0.68 11.43 -3.20
N SER A 74 0.95 11.09 -4.46
CA SER A 74 1.25 12.03 -5.54
C SER A 74 0.02 12.48 -6.34
N GLY A 75 -1.17 11.93 -6.05
CA GLY A 75 -2.39 12.18 -6.83
C GLY A 75 -2.33 11.59 -8.24
N LEU A 76 -1.58 10.52 -8.42
CA LEU A 76 -1.49 9.77 -9.67
C LEU A 76 -2.48 8.61 -9.63
N MET A 77 -3.13 8.36 -10.77
CA MET A 77 -4.02 7.23 -10.92
C MET A 77 -3.23 5.92 -10.90
N TRP A 78 -3.72 4.95 -10.14
CA TRP A 78 -3.24 3.57 -10.16
C TRP A 78 -4.14 2.71 -11.04
N SER A 79 -3.57 2.12 -12.08
CA SER A 79 -4.30 1.26 -13.02
C SER A 79 -3.38 0.17 -13.56
N PRO A 80 -3.77 -1.12 -13.49
CA PRO A 80 -3.03 -2.21 -14.13
C PRO A 80 -2.84 -2.04 -15.65
N ALA A 81 -3.68 -1.23 -16.30
CA ALA A 81 -3.56 -0.88 -17.71
C ALA A 81 -2.69 0.37 -17.98
N GLY A 82 -2.13 0.98 -16.92
CA GLY A 82 -1.28 2.15 -16.98
C GLY A 82 0.14 1.85 -17.41
N GLN A 83 1.03 2.81 -17.22
CA GLN A 83 2.46 2.63 -17.48
C GLN A 83 3.15 1.97 -16.29
N ALA A 84 4.02 0.99 -16.56
CA ALA A 84 4.82 0.36 -15.51
C ALA A 84 5.78 1.39 -14.88
N VAL A 85 5.83 1.43 -13.56
CA VAL A 85 6.79 2.27 -12.83
C VAL A 85 8.21 1.80 -13.15
N PRO A 86 9.10 2.68 -13.64
CA PRO A 86 10.47 2.31 -13.97
C PRO A 86 11.25 1.84 -12.74
N SER A 87 12.03 0.77 -12.90
CA SER A 87 12.73 0.10 -11.79
C SER A 87 13.78 0.97 -11.09
N ASP A 88 14.31 1.99 -11.75
CA ASP A 88 15.24 2.97 -11.16
C ASP A 88 14.60 3.82 -10.04
N THR A 89 13.27 3.81 -9.94
CA THR A 89 12.47 4.44 -8.88
C THR A 89 12.49 3.61 -7.58
N PHE A 90 12.78 2.30 -7.66
CA PHE A 90 12.76 1.36 -6.55
C PHE A 90 14.14 1.18 -5.92
N GLY A 91 14.54 2.13 -5.07
CA GLY A 91 15.87 2.11 -4.43
C GLY A 91 17.04 2.34 -5.39
N GLY A 92 16.76 2.68 -6.65
CA GLY A 92 17.76 3.04 -7.66
C GLY A 92 18.13 4.53 -7.63
N CYS A 93 18.76 5.01 -8.71
CA CYS A 93 19.24 6.40 -8.78
C CYS A 93 18.13 7.47 -8.76
N ARG A 94 16.87 7.08 -9.01
CA ARG A 94 15.72 7.99 -8.94
C ARG A 94 14.98 7.91 -7.60
N PHE A 95 15.29 6.94 -6.75
CA PHE A 95 14.73 6.93 -5.40
C PHE A 95 15.20 8.17 -4.63
N ASN A 96 14.27 8.89 -4.01
CA ASN A 96 14.54 10.13 -3.27
C ASN A 96 15.23 11.21 -4.11
N HIS A 97 14.90 11.29 -5.41
CA HIS A 97 15.51 12.27 -6.31
C HIS A 97 15.03 13.70 -6.00
N GLU A 98 15.97 14.63 -5.82
CA GLU A 98 15.67 16.00 -5.37
C GLU A 98 14.77 16.79 -6.34
N ASP A 99 14.90 16.56 -7.66
CA ASP A 99 14.02 17.19 -8.66
C ASP A 99 12.52 16.90 -8.42
N GLY A 100 12.20 15.79 -7.77
CA GLY A 100 10.82 15.45 -7.41
C GLY A 100 10.28 16.18 -6.17
N ARG A 101 11.14 16.80 -5.35
CA ARG A 101 10.77 17.39 -4.05
C ARG A 101 9.77 18.54 -4.20
N GLY A 102 10.08 19.50 -5.07
CA GLY A 102 9.20 20.63 -5.35
C GLY A 102 7.82 20.18 -5.86
N PRO A 103 7.76 19.37 -6.94
CA PRO A 103 6.52 18.78 -7.43
C PRO A 103 5.74 18.00 -6.36
N TYR A 104 6.41 17.23 -5.51
CA TYR A 104 5.75 16.43 -4.47
C TYR A 104 5.08 17.28 -3.39
N HIS A 105 5.70 18.37 -2.96
CA HIS A 105 5.06 19.31 -2.04
C HIS A 105 3.94 20.10 -2.70
N ALA A 106 4.06 20.43 -3.99
CA ALA A 106 2.97 21.06 -4.74
C ALA A 106 1.69 20.21 -4.75
N ARG A 107 1.81 18.87 -4.65
CA ARG A 107 0.65 17.96 -4.55
C ARG A 107 -0.18 18.14 -3.29
N GLU A 108 0.37 18.68 -2.20
CA GLU A 108 -0.37 18.92 -0.95
C GLU A 108 -1.57 19.86 -1.15
N GLN A 109 -1.50 20.75 -2.13
CA GLN A 109 -2.56 21.72 -2.43
C GLN A 109 -3.53 21.23 -3.52
N VAL A 110 -3.15 20.18 -4.26
CA VAL A 110 -3.84 19.72 -5.48
C VAL A 110 -4.58 18.41 -5.25
N VAL A 111 -4.04 17.51 -4.43
CA VAL A 111 -4.69 16.23 -4.13
C VAL A 111 -5.85 16.47 -3.18
N GLN A 112 -7.06 16.24 -3.68
CA GLN A 112 -8.31 16.45 -2.97
C GLN A 112 -9.11 15.16 -2.93
N ALA A 113 -10.20 15.13 -2.17
CA ALA A 113 -11.08 13.97 -2.10
C ALA A 113 -11.61 13.55 -3.50
N ALA A 114 -11.91 14.53 -4.36
CA ALA A 114 -12.39 14.30 -5.73
C ALA A 114 -11.29 13.96 -6.75
N THR A 115 -10.01 13.91 -6.34
CA THR A 115 -8.94 13.46 -7.23
C THR A 115 -9.11 11.96 -7.49
N LEU A 116 -9.07 11.54 -8.76
CA LEU A 116 -9.16 10.12 -9.11
C LEU A 116 -7.93 9.35 -8.61
N PHE A 117 -8.18 8.22 -7.93
CA PHE A 117 -7.13 7.28 -7.54
C PHE A 117 -7.10 6.06 -8.46
N SER A 118 -8.26 5.59 -8.90
CA SER A 118 -8.39 4.53 -9.91
C SER A 118 -9.28 5.03 -11.05
N ALA A 119 -9.56 4.18 -12.04
CA ALA A 119 -10.38 4.57 -13.19
C ALA A 119 -11.74 5.15 -12.77
N ASP A 120 -12.35 4.58 -11.72
CA ASP A 120 -13.74 4.88 -11.36
C ASP A 120 -13.91 5.38 -9.92
N LEU A 121 -12.85 5.35 -9.10
CA LEU A 121 -12.90 5.78 -7.70
C LEU A 121 -11.95 6.94 -7.44
N ASP A 122 -12.49 7.98 -6.81
CA ASP A 122 -11.72 9.07 -6.22
C ASP A 122 -11.21 8.73 -4.81
N HIS A 123 -10.31 9.58 -4.30
CA HIS A 123 -9.73 9.40 -2.97
C HIS A 123 -10.80 9.38 -1.86
N GLY A 124 -11.86 10.17 -2.00
CA GLY A 124 -12.94 10.29 -1.01
C GLY A 124 -13.77 9.01 -0.92
N GLU A 125 -14.13 8.42 -2.06
CA GLU A 125 -14.88 7.18 -2.15
C GLU A 125 -14.04 6.00 -1.62
N VAL A 126 -12.75 5.92 -1.97
CA VAL A 126 -11.86 4.91 -1.38
C VAL A 126 -11.80 5.06 0.15
N MET A 127 -11.66 6.27 0.67
CA MET A 127 -11.68 6.53 2.11
C MET A 127 -13.01 6.13 2.78
N LEU A 128 -14.14 6.35 2.12
CA LEU A 128 -15.47 5.95 2.60
C LEU A 128 -15.61 4.42 2.65
N ARG A 129 -15.17 3.73 1.61
CA ARG A 129 -15.18 2.27 1.54
C ARG A 129 -14.26 1.66 2.60
N LEU A 130 -13.05 2.20 2.79
CA LEU A 130 -12.14 1.76 3.85
C LEU A 130 -12.76 1.90 5.23
N ARG A 131 -13.47 3.02 5.48
CA ARG A 131 -14.17 3.23 6.75
C ARG A 131 -15.27 2.21 6.99
N ARG A 132 -16.06 1.87 5.96
CA ARG A 132 -17.14 0.86 6.06
C ARG A 132 -16.55 -0.51 6.32
N LEU A 133 -15.59 -0.92 5.49
CA LEU A 133 -14.92 -2.21 5.60
C LEU A 133 -14.23 -2.39 6.96
N ASN A 134 -13.49 -1.40 7.45
CA ASN A 134 -12.83 -1.52 8.76
C ASN A 134 -13.79 -1.54 9.95
N ARG A 135 -15.03 -1.05 9.79
CA ARG A 135 -16.08 -1.24 10.81
C ARG A 135 -16.52 -2.70 10.90
N GLU A 136 -16.57 -3.38 9.77
CA GLU A 136 -16.94 -4.80 9.68
C GLU A 136 -15.80 -5.71 10.15
N LEU A 137 -14.57 -5.40 9.72
CA LEU A 137 -13.36 -6.13 10.13
C LEU A 137 -13.01 -5.93 11.61
N GLY A 138 -13.37 -4.78 12.19
CA GLY A 138 -13.00 -4.42 13.56
C GLY A 138 -11.49 -4.24 13.77
N TRP A 139 -10.75 -3.97 12.68
CA TRP A 139 -9.30 -3.80 12.75
C TRP A 139 -8.90 -2.45 13.34
N ASP A 140 -7.86 -2.47 14.15
CA ASP A 140 -7.17 -1.32 14.71
C ASP A 140 -5.65 -1.53 14.71
N HIS A 141 -4.94 -0.63 15.39
CA HIS A 141 -3.48 -0.62 15.48
C HIS A 141 -2.83 -1.77 16.26
N THR A 142 -3.64 -2.60 16.93
CA THR A 142 -3.17 -3.81 17.65
C THR A 142 -3.25 -5.06 16.79
N ASN A 143 -3.99 -5.00 15.68
CA ASN A 143 -4.12 -6.12 14.76
C ASN A 143 -2.83 -6.33 13.96
N ARG A 144 -2.53 -7.61 13.73
CA ARG A 144 -1.55 -8.08 12.75
C ARG A 144 -2.28 -8.85 11.67
N VAL A 145 -1.94 -8.58 10.41
CA VAL A 145 -2.58 -9.17 9.24
C VAL A 145 -1.51 -9.81 8.36
N ASP A 146 -1.47 -11.14 8.31
CA ASP A 146 -0.55 -11.87 7.45
C ASP A 146 -1.17 -12.05 6.05
N LEU A 147 -0.45 -11.63 5.02
CA LEU A 147 -0.90 -11.48 3.63
C LEU A 147 0.09 -12.15 2.66
N PRO A 148 -0.36 -12.98 1.69
CA PRO A 148 0.53 -13.62 0.73
C PRO A 148 1.10 -12.61 -0.29
N LEU A 149 2.43 -12.48 -0.30
CA LEU A 149 3.16 -11.58 -1.20
C LEU A 149 2.91 -11.89 -2.68
N ALA A 150 2.78 -13.18 -3.04
CA ALA A 150 2.55 -13.62 -4.42
C ALA A 150 1.25 -13.06 -5.03
N ARG A 151 0.30 -12.62 -4.19
CA ARG A 151 -1.02 -12.13 -4.60
C ARG A 151 -1.14 -10.61 -4.55
N LEU A 152 -0.03 -9.89 -4.37
CA LEU A 152 -0.01 -8.43 -4.18
C LEU A 152 -0.68 -7.65 -5.32
N GLY A 153 -0.61 -8.15 -6.56
CA GLY A 153 -1.26 -7.55 -7.71
C GLY A 153 -2.79 -7.70 -7.75
N GLU A 154 -3.37 -8.58 -6.93
CA GLU A 154 -4.80 -8.84 -6.93
C GLU A 154 -5.58 -7.72 -6.22
N ALA A 155 -6.75 -7.36 -6.75
CA ALA A 155 -7.58 -6.29 -6.21
C ALA A 155 -7.98 -6.52 -4.73
N PRO A 156 -8.39 -7.74 -4.30
CA PRO A 156 -8.67 -8.01 -2.88
C PRO A 156 -7.45 -7.81 -1.97
N MET A 157 -6.25 -8.15 -2.46
CA MET A 157 -5.01 -8.00 -1.69
C MET A 157 -4.67 -6.53 -1.46
N ARG A 158 -4.81 -5.71 -2.52
CA ARG A 158 -4.63 -4.26 -2.44
C ARG A 158 -5.62 -3.63 -1.47
N ALA A 159 -6.89 -4.05 -1.50
CA ALA A 159 -7.91 -3.58 -0.56
C ALA A 159 -7.58 -3.96 0.90
N ALA A 160 -7.00 -5.14 1.12
CA ALA A 160 -6.52 -5.58 2.44
C ALA A 160 -5.41 -4.70 2.98
N LEU A 161 -4.42 -4.36 2.15
CA LEU A 161 -3.31 -3.49 2.53
C LEU A 161 -3.77 -2.06 2.82
N TRP A 162 -4.66 -1.51 1.99
CA TRP A 162 -5.29 -0.23 2.27
C TRP A 162 -6.10 -0.27 3.57
N SER A 163 -6.79 -1.38 3.85
CA SER A 163 -7.53 -1.56 5.11
C SER A 163 -6.61 -1.66 6.31
N ALA A 164 -5.50 -2.38 6.22
CA ALA A 164 -4.49 -2.45 7.27
C ALA A 164 -3.87 -1.07 7.55
N LEU A 165 -3.50 -0.32 6.50
CA LEU A 165 -3.06 1.07 6.62
C LEU A 165 -4.14 1.96 7.24
N TYR A 166 -5.40 1.79 6.82
CA TYR A 166 -6.53 2.53 7.37
C TYR A 166 -6.69 2.27 8.87
N ALA A 167 -6.64 1.02 9.32
CA ALA A 167 -6.73 0.65 10.73
C ALA A 167 -5.54 1.11 11.57
N GLY A 168 -4.36 1.25 10.95
CA GLY A 168 -3.11 1.36 11.68
C GLY A 168 -2.50 -0.01 12.04
N ALA A 169 -2.99 -1.08 11.44
CA ALA A 169 -2.60 -2.47 11.71
C ALA A 169 -1.23 -2.80 11.10
N HIS A 170 -0.58 -3.81 11.67
CA HIS A 170 0.67 -4.36 11.14
C HIS A 170 0.39 -5.35 10.01
N ALA A 171 0.69 -4.97 8.77
CA ALA A 171 0.64 -5.87 7.62
C ALA A 171 1.93 -6.68 7.50
N VAL A 172 1.83 -7.99 7.29
CA VAL A 172 2.97 -8.89 7.12
C VAL A 172 2.85 -9.61 5.79
N LEU A 173 3.69 -9.21 4.83
CA LEU A 173 3.81 -9.89 3.56
C LEU A 173 4.66 -11.15 3.75
N THR A 174 4.05 -12.31 3.54
CA THR A 174 4.70 -13.62 3.64
C THR A 174 4.91 -14.23 2.26
N GLU A 175 6.05 -14.88 2.07
CA GLU A 175 6.21 -15.78 0.92
C GLU A 175 5.23 -16.95 1.10
N GLU A 176 4.47 -17.28 0.05
CA GLU A 176 3.63 -18.46 0.11
C GLU A 176 4.52 -19.69 0.31
N ALA A 177 4.28 -20.43 1.40
CA ALA A 177 4.99 -21.69 1.61
C ALA A 177 4.67 -22.64 0.44
N PRO A 178 5.68 -23.30 -0.16
CA PRO A 178 5.43 -24.26 -1.22
C PRO A 178 4.47 -25.35 -0.71
N SER A 179 3.40 -25.59 -1.46
CA SER A 179 2.31 -26.51 -1.14
C SER A 179 2.75 -27.96 -0.92
N THR A 180 4.01 -28.29 -1.23
CA THR A 180 4.66 -29.59 -1.06
C THR A 180 5.16 -29.89 0.36
N ALA A 181 5.16 -28.94 1.29
CA ALA A 181 5.55 -29.21 2.69
C ALA A 181 4.43 -29.87 3.54
N LYS A 182 3.35 -30.36 2.91
CA LYS A 182 2.35 -31.22 3.55
C LYS A 182 2.84 -32.66 3.63
N ARG A 183 3.79 -32.93 4.51
CA ARG A 183 4.07 -34.21 5.20
C ARG A 183 5.43 -34.05 5.84
N PHE A 184 5.50 -33.95 7.17
CA PHE A 184 6.44 -34.66 8.04
C PHE A 184 6.72 -34.02 9.41
N PHE A 185 6.20 -32.84 9.75
CA PHE A 185 6.34 -32.34 11.13
C PHE A 185 5.05 -31.71 11.66
N THR A 186 4.28 -32.50 12.39
CA THR A 186 3.31 -32.00 13.36
C THR A 186 3.91 -32.06 14.75
N ARG A 187 4.11 -30.90 15.39
CA ARG A 187 3.75 -30.66 16.79
C ARG A 187 3.95 -29.17 17.12
N PHE A 188 2.83 -28.51 17.46
CA PHE A 188 2.73 -27.16 18.03
C PHE A 188 3.08 -25.95 17.14
N GLN A 189 2.44 -25.84 15.98
CA GLN A 189 2.20 -24.53 15.38
C GLN A 189 0.72 -24.39 15.05
N SER A 190 0.08 -23.35 15.58
CA SER A 190 -1.21 -22.88 15.10
C SER A 190 -1.10 -22.71 13.59
N VAL A 191 -1.88 -23.46 12.82
CA VAL A 191 -1.93 -23.30 11.37
C VAL A 191 -2.27 -21.83 11.12
N PRO A 192 -1.41 -21.05 10.43
CA PRO A 192 -1.73 -19.68 10.09
C PRO A 192 -3.08 -19.68 9.38
N GLN A 193 -4.02 -18.87 9.87
CA GLN A 193 -5.32 -18.75 9.22
C GLN A 193 -5.07 -18.39 7.76
N ALA A 194 -5.58 -19.22 6.85
CA ALA A 194 -5.41 -18.99 5.43
C ALA A 194 -6.02 -17.63 5.07
N TRP A 195 -5.32 -16.88 4.21
CA TRP A 195 -5.81 -15.62 3.67
C TRP A 195 -7.20 -15.80 3.05
N ASP A 196 -8.18 -15.03 3.53
CA ASP A 196 -9.55 -15.02 3.02
C ASP A 196 -9.81 -13.70 2.27
N PRO A 197 -9.95 -13.74 0.93
CA PRO A 197 -10.24 -12.55 0.15
C PRO A 197 -11.70 -12.09 0.25
N GLY A 198 -12.62 -12.90 0.80
CA GLY A 198 -14.06 -12.66 0.82
C GLY A 198 -14.49 -11.23 1.18
N PRO A 199 -14.03 -10.67 2.32
CA PRO A 199 -14.39 -9.31 2.73
C PRO A 199 -13.93 -8.18 1.79
N PHE A 200 -13.04 -8.49 0.84
CA PHE A 200 -12.35 -7.51 0.02
C PHE A 200 -12.72 -7.58 -1.46
N GLN A 201 -13.54 -8.56 -1.87
CA GLN A 201 -13.83 -8.84 -3.29
C GLN A 201 -14.46 -7.64 -4.00
N ASP A 202 -15.48 -7.04 -3.40
CA ASP A 202 -16.27 -5.98 -4.02
C ASP A 202 -15.69 -4.58 -3.74
N PHE A 203 -14.52 -4.49 -3.11
CA PHE A 203 -13.99 -3.20 -2.62
C PHE A 203 -13.72 -2.22 -3.76
N TRP A 204 -13.30 -2.71 -4.94
CA TRP A 204 -12.95 -1.88 -6.10
C TRP A 204 -14.07 -1.82 -7.15
N ASP A 205 -15.16 -2.55 -6.96
CA ASP A 205 -16.25 -2.65 -7.94
C ASP A 205 -17.16 -1.41 -7.90
N VAL A 206 -17.74 -1.05 -9.04
CA VAL A 206 -18.57 0.16 -9.22
C VAL A 206 -20.01 -0.22 -9.50
#